data_AF-A0A960U3N1-F1
#
_entry.id   AF-A0A960U3N1-F1
#
_cell.length_a   1.000
_cell.length_b   1.000
_cell.length_c   1.000
_cell.angle_alpha   90.00
_cell.angle_beta   90.00
_cell.angle_gamma   90.00
#
_symmetry.space_group_name_H-M   'P 1'
#
loop_
_entity.id
_entity.type
_entity.pdbx_description
1 polymer ?
#
loop_
_entity_poly.entity_id
_entity_poly.type
_entity_poly.pdbx_seq_one_letter_code
_entity_poly.pdbx_strand_id
1 'polypeptide(L)'
;MNRYFNTSGPNHPWEHYTLMRPDLIAKGKDLVYKSRYFTIWAPRQTGKSTYFRLLADELKKDGYRVCYVNLENFKGSRQDEFFEFLNIHFVEFWQENLEITSFVDFTNKILLKKDKKLVFICDEIEGLNSDFLNQFLHTIRNIYHSRTSHSLKSVILVGVANITGIIQDNASPFNIADELDVPYFTDEETVELLEQHEKETGQLFASDVKRKIIEITANQPGLVNGFARKLVEICSDKKEITLSDYLKVEDWYLTEAIDKNVANIINKAGKHRKFIEELLFVEKSIPFSIDRPAIRDLHINGLIKKDSKGNIEFWVPLYKKRLYNAFFPYSNGEGDRIAGNIPLYDIVLDEKREFHLDKLIENYKEYIARRSFRPFREKDEITKEYKSIPEAVMVYSFETYIQSFLQMIHAKSYREAQASLGNTDILINLYGKEYLIEVKVYRYDKQFQDGKKQLPYYCKSLGLSEGVYLVFVPNNILYPERAKEGVETIDGVAIKVFLVRYDEEKEFGIR
;
A
#
# COMPACT_ATOMS: atom_id res chain seq x y z
N MET A 1 23.12 -5.55 -24.73
CA MET A 1 22.46 -4.72 -23.70
C MET A 1 22.22 -5.64 -22.52
N ASN A 2 22.60 -5.24 -21.31
CA ASN A 2 22.30 -6.01 -20.11
C ASN A 2 20.86 -5.73 -19.70
N ARG A 3 20.18 -6.73 -19.12
CA ARG A 3 18.80 -6.55 -18.64
C ARG A 3 18.77 -5.59 -17.45
N TYR A 4 17.64 -4.92 -17.24
CA TYR A 4 17.44 -4.00 -16.12
C TYR A 4 16.11 -4.22 -15.40
N PHE A 5 15.98 -3.69 -14.18
CA PHE A 5 14.73 -3.70 -13.42
C PHE A 5 13.78 -2.65 -13.98
N ASN A 6 12.58 -3.08 -14.36
CA ASN A 6 11.60 -2.20 -15.00
C ASN A 6 10.45 -1.87 -14.04
N THR A 7 10.20 -0.57 -13.86
CA THR A 7 9.18 -0.05 -12.92
C THR A 7 7.87 0.31 -13.60
N SER A 8 7.82 0.26 -14.93
CA SER A 8 6.64 0.54 -15.74
C SER A 8 6.32 -0.69 -16.57
N GLY A 9 5.25 -1.41 -16.22
CA GLY A 9 4.79 -2.54 -17.03
C GLY A 9 4.48 -2.08 -18.46
N PRO A 10 4.62 -2.97 -19.45
CA PRO A 10 4.91 -4.41 -19.40
C PRO A 10 6.42 -4.75 -19.30
N ASN A 11 6.77 -5.93 -18.76
CA ASN A 11 8.15 -6.43 -18.88
C ASN A 11 8.38 -7.22 -20.16
N HIS A 12 9.56 -7.04 -20.75
CA HIS A 12 10.05 -7.77 -21.90
C HIS A 12 11.23 -8.65 -21.44
N PRO A 13 11.11 -10.00 -21.43
CA PRO A 13 12.15 -10.86 -20.83
C PRO A 13 13.56 -10.71 -21.40
N TRP A 14 13.68 -10.24 -22.66
CA TRP A 14 14.97 -9.97 -23.32
C TRP A 14 15.61 -8.65 -22.91
N GLU A 15 14.85 -7.73 -22.29
CA GLU A 15 15.29 -6.39 -21.91
C GLU A 15 15.24 -6.20 -20.38
N HIS A 16 14.32 -6.89 -19.70
CA HIS A 16 14.03 -6.69 -18.29
C HIS A 16 14.17 -7.99 -17.50
N TYR A 17 14.64 -7.89 -16.27
CA TYR A 17 14.50 -8.99 -15.31
C TYR A 17 13.02 -9.31 -15.14
N THR A 18 12.65 -10.56 -15.37
CA THR A 18 11.24 -10.97 -15.51
C THR A 18 11.05 -12.36 -14.93
N LEU A 19 10.07 -12.50 -14.04
CA LEU A 19 9.61 -13.79 -13.55
C LEU A 19 8.63 -14.40 -14.52
N MET A 20 8.86 -15.67 -14.89
CA MET A 20 8.06 -16.36 -15.90
C MET A 20 6.78 -17.00 -15.33
N ARG A 21 6.75 -17.26 -14.00
CA ARG A 21 5.61 -17.81 -13.24
C ARG A 21 4.89 -18.99 -13.95
N PRO A 22 5.60 -20.08 -14.27
CA PRO A 22 5.06 -21.17 -15.12
C PRO A 22 3.78 -21.79 -14.55
N ASP A 23 3.65 -21.91 -13.23
CA ASP A 23 2.44 -22.47 -12.60
C ASP A 23 1.20 -21.57 -12.79
N LEU A 24 1.40 -20.24 -12.71
CA LEU A 24 0.31 -19.29 -12.95
C LEU A 24 -0.09 -19.29 -14.43
N ILE A 25 0.90 -19.35 -15.33
CA ILE A 25 0.67 -19.49 -16.77
C ILE A 25 -0.09 -20.79 -17.09
N ALA A 26 0.27 -21.90 -16.45
CA ALA A 26 -0.42 -23.18 -16.62
C ALA A 26 -1.90 -23.09 -16.22
N LYS A 27 -2.23 -22.39 -15.13
CA LYS A 27 -3.62 -22.11 -14.74
C LYS A 27 -4.37 -21.31 -15.81
N GLY A 28 -3.74 -20.27 -16.35
CA GLY A 28 -4.32 -19.48 -17.45
C GLY A 28 -4.55 -20.31 -18.71
N LYS A 29 -3.58 -21.16 -19.09
CA LYS A 29 -3.69 -22.07 -20.24
C LYS A 29 -4.84 -23.07 -20.06
N ASP A 30 -5.00 -23.65 -18.87
CA ASP A 30 -6.09 -24.58 -18.56
C ASP A 30 -7.48 -23.96 -18.78
N LEU A 31 -7.68 -22.70 -18.35
CA LEU A 31 -8.92 -21.96 -18.61
C LEU A 31 -9.17 -21.79 -20.11
N VAL A 32 -8.15 -21.41 -20.88
CA VAL A 32 -8.25 -21.26 -22.34
C VAL A 32 -8.53 -22.59 -23.04
N TYR A 33 -7.90 -23.68 -22.60
CA TYR A 33 -8.14 -25.01 -23.15
C TYR A 33 -9.57 -25.50 -22.92
N LYS A 34 -10.14 -25.17 -21.77
CA LYS A 34 -11.55 -25.40 -21.43
C LYS A 34 -12.52 -24.42 -22.11
N SER A 35 -12.00 -23.55 -22.97
CA SER A 35 -12.75 -22.49 -23.65
C SER A 35 -13.51 -21.57 -22.69
N ARG A 36 -12.93 -21.31 -21.51
CA ARG A 36 -13.52 -20.41 -20.50
C ARG A 36 -13.27 -18.96 -20.88
N TYR A 37 -14.23 -18.09 -20.58
CA TYR A 37 -14.04 -16.65 -20.58
C TYR A 37 -13.83 -16.25 -19.14
N PHE A 38 -12.82 -15.42 -18.86
CA PHE A 38 -12.41 -15.15 -17.49
C PHE A 38 -11.83 -13.74 -17.34
N THR A 39 -11.85 -13.27 -16.11
CA THR A 39 -11.24 -11.99 -15.73
C THR A 39 -9.86 -12.23 -15.15
N ILE A 40 -8.95 -11.30 -15.41
CA ILE A 40 -7.71 -11.17 -14.66
C ILE A 40 -7.87 -9.95 -13.77
N TRP A 41 -8.05 -10.19 -12.47
CA TRP A 41 -8.13 -9.16 -11.45
C TRP A 41 -6.80 -9.06 -10.71
N ALA A 42 -6.39 -7.83 -10.43
CA ALA A 42 -5.43 -7.51 -9.37
C ALA A 42 -5.33 -5.97 -9.18
N PRO A 43 -4.82 -5.46 -8.05
CA PRO A 43 -4.51 -4.04 -7.86
C PRO A 43 -3.51 -3.46 -8.88
N ARG A 44 -3.33 -2.13 -8.94
CA ARG A 44 -2.31 -1.54 -9.84
C ARG A 44 -0.91 -2.09 -9.57
N GLN A 45 -0.09 -2.16 -10.63
CA GLN A 45 1.32 -2.59 -10.58
C GLN A 45 1.59 -4.01 -10.03
N THR A 46 0.64 -4.93 -10.16
CA THR A 46 0.85 -6.37 -9.86
C THR A 46 1.49 -7.18 -10.98
N GLY A 47 1.91 -6.54 -12.07
CA GLY A 47 2.47 -7.26 -13.23
C GLY A 47 1.44 -7.93 -14.13
N LYS A 48 0.15 -7.59 -14.03
CA LYS A 48 -0.92 -8.08 -14.96
C LYS A 48 -0.53 -7.95 -16.42
N SER A 49 -0.03 -6.78 -16.82
CA SER A 49 0.36 -6.52 -18.21
C SER A 49 1.52 -7.38 -18.69
N THR A 50 2.43 -7.74 -17.80
CA THR A 50 3.46 -8.73 -18.09
C THR A 50 2.85 -10.12 -18.19
N TYR A 51 2.01 -10.50 -17.23
CA TYR A 51 1.42 -11.84 -17.15
C TYR A 51 0.61 -12.22 -18.39
N PHE A 52 -0.37 -11.41 -18.82
CA PHE A 52 -1.21 -11.82 -19.96
C PHE A 52 -0.42 -11.85 -21.27
N ARG A 53 0.69 -11.11 -21.40
CA ARG A 53 1.58 -11.15 -22.56
C ARG A 53 2.37 -12.44 -22.60
N LEU A 54 2.93 -12.86 -21.46
CA LEU A 54 3.56 -14.16 -21.32
C LEU A 54 2.56 -15.29 -21.62
N LEU A 55 1.33 -15.18 -21.11
CA LEU A 55 0.27 -16.12 -21.41
C LEU A 55 -0.05 -16.14 -22.92
N ALA A 56 -0.16 -14.96 -23.55
CA ALA A 56 -0.41 -14.86 -24.98
C ALA A 56 0.70 -15.54 -25.81
N ASP A 57 1.96 -15.36 -25.44
CA ASP A 57 3.08 -15.98 -26.14
C ASP A 57 3.10 -17.50 -25.96
N GLU A 58 2.77 -18.00 -24.77
CA GLU A 58 2.63 -19.44 -24.53
C GLU A 58 1.43 -20.06 -25.26
N LEU A 59 0.32 -19.34 -25.38
CA LEU A 59 -0.84 -19.80 -26.16
C LEU A 59 -0.54 -19.84 -27.66
N LYS A 60 0.24 -18.89 -28.18
CA LYS A 60 0.69 -18.91 -29.58
C LYS A 60 1.52 -20.17 -29.89
N LYS A 61 2.38 -20.60 -28.96
CA LYS A 61 3.16 -21.85 -29.09
C LYS A 61 2.26 -23.09 -29.19
N ASP A 62 1.08 -23.05 -28.58
CA ASP A 62 0.08 -24.14 -28.67
C ASP A 62 -0.85 -24.03 -29.89
N GLY A 63 -0.57 -23.10 -30.82
CA GLY A 63 -1.34 -22.92 -32.05
C GLY A 63 -2.59 -22.03 -31.92
N TYR A 64 -2.71 -21.24 -30.84
CA TYR A 64 -3.74 -20.21 -30.74
C TYR A 64 -3.32 -18.93 -31.46
N ARG A 65 -4.29 -18.20 -32.02
CA ARG A 65 -4.09 -16.81 -32.46
C ARG A 65 -4.65 -15.89 -31.39
N VAL A 66 -3.81 -14.98 -30.89
CA VAL A 66 -4.18 -14.11 -29.76
C VAL A 66 -4.26 -12.68 -30.24
N CYS A 67 -5.43 -12.06 -30.13
CA CYS A 67 -5.64 -10.64 -30.36
C CYS A 67 -5.61 -9.93 -29.01
N TYR A 68 -4.70 -8.98 -28.86
CA TYR A 68 -4.59 -8.15 -27.68
C TYR A 68 -5.02 -6.73 -28.03
N VAL A 69 -5.86 -6.13 -27.19
CA VAL A 69 -6.22 -4.71 -27.30
C VAL A 69 -6.13 -4.04 -25.94
N ASN A 70 -5.68 -2.78 -25.94
CA ASN A 70 -5.71 -1.90 -24.76
C ASN A 70 -6.81 -0.85 -24.96
N LEU A 71 -7.73 -0.75 -24.00
CA LEU A 71 -8.92 0.10 -24.09
C LEU A 71 -8.84 1.39 -23.24
N GLU A 72 -7.68 1.73 -22.67
CA GLU A 72 -7.50 2.85 -21.73
C GLU A 72 -8.05 4.20 -22.26
N ASN A 73 -7.94 4.44 -23.57
CA ASN A 73 -8.29 5.71 -24.21
C ASN A 73 -9.68 5.75 -24.88
N PHE A 74 -10.58 4.81 -24.58
CA PHE A 74 -11.89 4.70 -25.25
C PHE A 74 -13.06 5.35 -24.49
N LYS A 75 -12.80 6.08 -23.39
CA LYS A 75 -13.90 6.58 -22.53
C LYS A 75 -14.84 7.55 -23.22
N GLY A 76 -14.32 8.33 -24.17
CA GLY A 76 -15.09 9.29 -24.97
C GLY A 76 -15.25 8.89 -26.43
N SER A 77 -14.86 7.67 -26.81
CA SER A 77 -14.91 7.24 -28.21
C SER A 77 -16.35 6.96 -28.63
N ARG A 78 -16.61 7.08 -29.93
CA ARG A 78 -17.86 6.59 -30.53
C ARG A 78 -17.77 5.09 -30.79
N GLN A 79 -18.91 4.46 -31.05
CA GLN A 79 -19.00 3.01 -31.25
C GLN A 79 -18.38 2.57 -32.58
N ASP A 80 -18.48 3.38 -33.63
CA ASP A 80 -17.83 3.17 -34.93
C ASP A 80 -16.30 3.16 -34.80
N GLU A 81 -15.74 4.14 -34.08
CA GLU A 81 -14.30 4.22 -33.78
C GLU A 81 -13.79 2.97 -33.04
N PHE A 82 -14.59 2.45 -32.10
CA PHE A 82 -14.27 1.20 -31.41
C PHE A 82 -14.22 0.00 -32.36
N PHE A 83 -15.15 -0.12 -33.31
CA PHE A 83 -15.12 -1.23 -34.27
C PHE A 83 -14.01 -1.10 -35.31
N GLU A 84 -13.72 0.11 -35.79
CA GLU A 84 -12.56 0.37 -36.64
C GLU A 84 -11.27 -0.11 -35.96
N PHE A 85 -11.10 0.25 -34.69
CA PHE A 85 -10.00 -0.21 -33.86
C PHE A 85 -9.94 -1.74 -33.72
N LEU A 86 -11.07 -2.40 -33.45
CA LEU A 86 -11.11 -3.87 -33.37
C LEU A 86 -10.73 -4.53 -34.70
N ASN A 87 -11.25 -4.03 -35.83
CA ASN A 87 -10.93 -4.59 -37.14
C ASN A 87 -9.45 -4.49 -37.46
N ILE A 88 -8.81 -3.35 -37.16
CA ILE A 88 -7.36 -3.16 -37.34
C ILE A 88 -6.59 -4.24 -36.55
N HIS A 89 -6.92 -4.41 -35.28
CA HIS A 89 -6.22 -5.39 -34.43
C HIS A 89 -6.54 -6.84 -34.77
N PHE A 90 -7.75 -7.16 -35.23
CA PHE A 90 -8.07 -8.50 -35.73
C PHE A 90 -7.28 -8.82 -37.01
N VAL A 91 -7.08 -7.84 -37.90
CA VAL A 91 -6.19 -8.01 -39.06
C VAL A 91 -4.76 -8.19 -38.60
N GLU A 92 -4.26 -7.36 -37.69
CA GLU A 92 -2.88 -7.41 -37.22
C GLU A 92 -2.56 -8.75 -36.50
N PHE A 93 -3.40 -9.15 -35.55
CA PHE A 93 -3.10 -10.26 -34.65
C PHE A 93 -3.72 -11.60 -35.06
N TRP A 94 -4.95 -11.58 -35.58
CA TRP A 94 -5.61 -12.79 -36.06
C TRP A 94 -5.41 -13.02 -37.55
N GLN A 95 -4.92 -12.02 -38.31
CA GLN A 95 -4.81 -12.06 -39.77
C GLN A 95 -6.18 -12.27 -40.42
N GLU A 96 -7.20 -11.60 -39.89
CA GLU A 96 -8.59 -11.69 -40.33
C GLU A 96 -9.21 -10.29 -40.37
N ASN A 97 -9.69 -9.87 -41.54
CA ASN A 97 -10.55 -8.70 -41.62
C ASN A 97 -11.99 -9.15 -41.39
N LEU A 98 -12.56 -8.78 -40.25
CA LEU A 98 -13.94 -9.08 -39.94
C LEU A 98 -14.88 -7.97 -40.43
N GLU A 99 -14.42 -6.76 -40.78
CA GLU A 99 -15.29 -5.65 -41.23
C GLU A 99 -16.48 -5.40 -40.29
N ILE A 100 -16.27 -5.49 -38.99
CA ILE A 100 -17.33 -5.31 -37.98
C ILE A 100 -17.80 -3.86 -38.00
N THR A 101 -19.10 -3.64 -38.10
CA THR A 101 -19.72 -2.29 -38.06
C THR A 101 -20.76 -2.14 -36.94
N SER A 102 -21.14 -3.25 -36.29
CA SER A 102 -22.08 -3.27 -35.17
C SER A 102 -21.80 -4.46 -34.24
N PHE A 103 -22.36 -4.46 -33.03
CA PHE A 103 -22.25 -5.59 -32.10
C PHE A 103 -22.97 -6.86 -32.62
N VAL A 104 -24.05 -6.68 -33.38
CA VAL A 104 -24.75 -7.77 -34.05
C VAL A 104 -23.84 -8.39 -35.10
N ASP A 105 -23.17 -7.55 -35.91
CA ASP A 105 -22.17 -8.02 -36.88
C ASP A 105 -21.01 -8.73 -36.18
N PHE A 106 -20.52 -8.18 -35.07
CA PHE A 106 -19.45 -8.81 -34.30
C PHE A 106 -19.82 -10.23 -33.88
N THR A 107 -21.03 -10.40 -33.32
CA THR A 107 -21.56 -11.73 -32.97
C THR A 107 -21.60 -12.63 -34.19
N ASN A 108 -22.36 -12.25 -35.22
CA ASN A 108 -22.59 -13.09 -36.40
C ASN A 108 -21.28 -13.51 -37.08
N LYS A 109 -20.35 -12.57 -37.24
CA LYS A 109 -19.08 -12.83 -37.90
C LYS A 109 -18.18 -13.75 -37.09
N ILE A 110 -18.18 -13.68 -35.76
CA ILE A 110 -17.48 -14.64 -34.92
C ILE A 110 -18.13 -16.02 -34.99
N LEU A 111 -19.47 -16.11 -34.93
CA LEU A 111 -20.19 -17.38 -34.96
C LEU A 111 -20.00 -18.17 -36.27
N LEU A 112 -19.79 -17.48 -37.39
CA LEU A 112 -19.53 -18.10 -38.68
C LEU A 112 -18.12 -18.69 -38.81
N LYS A 113 -17.18 -18.29 -37.94
CA LYS A 113 -15.79 -18.76 -38.01
C LYS A 113 -15.65 -20.09 -37.27
N LYS A 114 -15.27 -21.14 -38.00
CA LYS A 114 -15.06 -22.48 -37.45
C LYS A 114 -13.60 -22.90 -37.41
N ASP A 115 -12.79 -22.28 -38.27
CA ASP A 115 -11.37 -22.57 -38.38
C ASP A 115 -10.56 -21.74 -37.39
N LYS A 116 -9.47 -22.31 -36.87
CA LYS A 116 -8.50 -21.71 -35.92
C LYS A 116 -9.00 -21.67 -34.46
N LYS A 117 -8.06 -21.47 -33.53
CA LYS A 117 -8.32 -21.26 -32.11
C LYS A 117 -7.97 -19.82 -31.75
N LEU A 118 -8.99 -18.96 -31.67
CA LEU A 118 -8.81 -17.53 -31.40
C LEU A 118 -8.94 -17.25 -29.91
N VAL A 119 -8.12 -16.34 -29.41
CA VAL A 119 -8.19 -15.78 -28.05
C VAL A 119 -8.21 -14.27 -28.15
N PHE A 120 -9.13 -13.62 -27.44
CA PHE A 120 -9.24 -12.18 -27.39
C PHE A 120 -8.92 -11.67 -25.98
N ILE A 121 -7.94 -10.78 -25.86
CA ILE A 121 -7.52 -10.18 -24.59
C ILE A 121 -7.84 -8.68 -24.66
N CYS A 122 -8.67 -8.22 -23.73
CA CYS A 122 -9.00 -6.80 -23.59
C CYS A 122 -8.42 -6.28 -22.27
N ASP A 123 -7.47 -5.36 -22.37
CA ASP A 123 -6.79 -4.73 -21.25
C ASP A 123 -7.36 -3.34 -20.95
N GLU A 124 -7.35 -2.97 -19.67
CA GLU A 124 -7.98 -1.76 -19.13
C GLU A 124 -9.44 -1.61 -19.61
N ILE A 125 -10.27 -2.64 -19.37
CA ILE A 125 -11.68 -2.67 -19.81
C ILE A 125 -12.49 -1.47 -19.30
N GLU A 126 -12.11 -0.88 -18.17
CA GLU A 126 -12.70 0.33 -17.59
C GLU A 126 -12.43 1.60 -18.41
N GLY A 127 -11.53 1.51 -19.38
CA GLY A 127 -11.27 2.55 -20.37
C GLY A 127 -12.32 2.61 -21.48
N LEU A 128 -13.20 1.62 -21.61
CA LEU A 128 -14.27 1.64 -22.60
C LEU A 128 -15.36 2.67 -22.23
N ASN A 129 -15.97 3.31 -23.23
CA ASN A 129 -17.10 4.21 -23.02
C ASN A 129 -18.26 3.50 -22.31
N SER A 130 -18.77 4.12 -21.24
CA SER A 130 -19.88 3.59 -20.44
C SER A 130 -21.18 3.40 -21.24
N ASP A 131 -21.38 4.17 -22.30
CA ASP A 131 -22.60 4.14 -23.12
C ASP A 131 -22.78 2.80 -23.85
N PHE A 132 -21.69 2.11 -24.17
CA PHE A 132 -21.73 0.83 -24.88
C PHE A 132 -20.94 -0.31 -24.22
N LEU A 133 -20.34 -0.08 -23.04
CA LEU A 133 -19.66 -1.13 -22.26
C LEU A 133 -20.59 -2.31 -21.96
N ASN A 134 -21.82 -2.04 -21.51
CA ASN A 134 -22.80 -3.09 -21.23
C ASN A 134 -23.15 -3.88 -22.51
N GLN A 135 -23.30 -3.20 -23.64
CA GLN A 135 -23.59 -3.83 -24.92
C GLN A 135 -22.43 -4.72 -25.40
N PHE A 136 -21.18 -4.28 -25.21
CA PHE A 136 -19.99 -5.10 -25.47
C PHE A 136 -19.99 -6.36 -24.61
N LEU A 137 -20.24 -6.24 -23.31
CA LEU A 137 -20.29 -7.37 -22.38
C LEU A 137 -21.39 -8.36 -22.74
N HIS A 138 -22.59 -7.89 -23.06
CA HIS A 138 -23.68 -8.74 -23.57
C HIS A 138 -23.30 -9.49 -24.85
N THR A 139 -22.60 -8.82 -25.77
CA THR A 139 -22.11 -9.42 -27.02
C THR A 139 -21.16 -10.57 -26.74
N ILE A 140 -20.17 -10.35 -25.85
CA ILE A 140 -19.24 -11.38 -25.41
C ILE A 140 -19.98 -12.56 -24.75
N ARG A 141 -20.98 -12.29 -23.91
CA ARG A 141 -21.82 -13.32 -23.27
C ARG A 141 -22.57 -14.17 -24.29
N ASN A 142 -23.19 -13.55 -25.28
CA ASN A 142 -23.94 -14.24 -26.31
C ASN A 142 -23.03 -15.20 -27.10
N ILE A 143 -21.83 -14.75 -27.44
CA ILE A 143 -20.82 -15.58 -28.11
C ILE A 143 -20.44 -16.77 -27.20
N TYR A 144 -20.17 -16.55 -25.92
CA TYR A 144 -19.79 -17.60 -24.97
C TYR A 144 -20.78 -18.78 -24.87
N HIS A 145 -22.08 -18.53 -25.00
CA HIS A 145 -23.09 -19.59 -24.98
C HIS A 145 -22.91 -20.62 -26.11
N SER A 146 -22.29 -20.20 -27.21
CA SER A 146 -21.99 -21.02 -28.39
C SER A 146 -20.50 -21.36 -28.56
N ARG A 147 -19.69 -21.26 -27.49
CA ARG A 147 -18.22 -21.43 -27.50
C ARG A 147 -17.69 -22.73 -28.10
N THR A 148 -18.50 -23.79 -28.13
CA THR A 148 -18.12 -25.07 -28.74
C THR A 148 -18.27 -25.08 -30.26
N SER A 149 -19.02 -24.13 -30.84
CA SER A 149 -19.36 -24.11 -32.27
C SER A 149 -18.61 -23.07 -33.11
N HIS A 150 -17.75 -22.25 -32.49
CA HIS A 150 -16.96 -21.22 -33.20
C HIS A 150 -15.48 -21.20 -32.80
N SER A 151 -14.68 -20.39 -33.50
CA SER A 151 -13.22 -20.32 -33.37
C SER A 151 -12.75 -19.51 -32.16
N LEU A 152 -13.54 -18.54 -31.67
CA LEU A 152 -13.22 -17.79 -30.45
C LEU A 152 -13.31 -18.70 -29.21
N LYS A 153 -12.16 -19.17 -28.71
CA LYS A 153 -12.07 -20.12 -27.59
C LYS A 153 -12.07 -19.43 -26.24
N SER A 154 -11.49 -18.24 -26.15
CA SER A 154 -11.41 -17.52 -24.87
C SER A 154 -11.48 -16.01 -25.08
N VAL A 155 -12.13 -15.33 -24.14
CA VAL A 155 -12.05 -13.88 -23.95
C VAL A 155 -11.52 -13.62 -22.55
N ILE A 156 -10.45 -12.83 -22.47
CA ILE A 156 -9.76 -12.47 -21.23
C ILE A 156 -9.94 -10.97 -21.03
N LEU A 157 -10.63 -10.57 -19.97
CA LEU A 157 -10.77 -9.15 -19.60
C LEU A 157 -9.81 -8.83 -18.46
N VAL A 158 -8.98 -7.81 -18.63
CA VAL A 158 -8.00 -7.37 -17.64
C VAL A 158 -8.42 -5.99 -17.13
N GLY A 159 -8.45 -5.83 -15.81
CA GLY A 159 -8.90 -4.60 -15.17
C GLY A 159 -8.54 -4.53 -13.68
N VAL A 160 -8.86 -3.39 -13.08
CA VAL A 160 -8.60 -3.06 -11.67
C VAL A 160 -9.87 -3.05 -10.83
N ALA A 161 -11.01 -2.67 -11.40
CA ALA A 161 -12.27 -2.73 -10.70
C ALA A 161 -12.74 -4.18 -10.68
N ASN A 162 -13.23 -4.59 -9.52
CA ASN A 162 -14.10 -5.73 -9.48
C ASN A 162 -15.22 -5.43 -10.48
N ILE A 163 -15.28 -6.20 -11.57
CA ILE A 163 -16.34 -6.10 -12.57
C ILE A 163 -17.68 -6.21 -11.84
N THR A 164 -17.77 -6.61 -10.56
CA THR A 164 -18.94 -6.51 -9.67
C THR A 164 -19.75 -5.23 -9.74
N GLY A 165 -19.16 -4.04 -9.92
CA GLY A 165 -19.94 -2.82 -10.16
C GLY A 165 -20.72 -2.84 -11.49
N ILE A 166 -20.19 -3.57 -12.47
CA ILE A 166 -20.76 -3.89 -13.79
C ILE A 166 -21.50 -5.27 -13.80
N ILE A 167 -21.22 -6.19 -12.86
CA ILE A 167 -21.88 -7.51 -12.67
C ILE A 167 -23.15 -7.40 -11.83
N GLN A 168 -23.34 -6.31 -11.08
CA GLN A 168 -24.65 -6.04 -10.45
C GLN A 168 -25.77 -5.87 -11.47
N ASP A 169 -25.42 -5.61 -12.73
CA ASP A 169 -26.36 -5.68 -13.84
C ASP A 169 -26.42 -7.14 -14.35
N ASN A 170 -27.64 -7.71 -14.42
CA ASN A 170 -27.92 -9.08 -14.90
C ASN A 170 -27.38 -9.39 -16.32
N ALA A 171 -26.87 -8.37 -16.97
CA ALA A 171 -26.21 -8.30 -18.26
C ALA A 171 -24.84 -8.98 -18.35
N SER A 172 -24.08 -9.04 -17.25
CA SER A 172 -22.67 -9.40 -17.34
C SER A 172 -22.44 -10.85 -17.80
N PRO A 173 -21.50 -11.12 -18.74
CA PRO A 173 -21.04 -12.48 -19.05
C PRO A 173 -20.50 -13.22 -17.81
N PHE A 174 -20.20 -12.48 -16.74
CA PHE A 174 -19.47 -12.96 -15.58
C PHE A 174 -20.31 -13.50 -14.43
N ASN A 175 -21.63 -13.63 -14.57
CA ASN A 175 -22.40 -14.56 -13.72
C ASN A 175 -22.07 -16.04 -14.01
N ILE A 176 -21.16 -16.33 -14.98
CA ILE A 176 -20.78 -17.69 -15.44
C ILE A 176 -19.24 -17.86 -15.60
N ALA A 177 -18.42 -16.86 -15.24
CA ALA A 177 -17.02 -16.81 -15.63
C ALA A 177 -16.06 -16.99 -14.44
N ASP A 178 -15.00 -17.75 -14.68
CA ASP A 178 -13.92 -17.99 -13.73
C ASP A 178 -13.11 -16.69 -13.52
N GLU A 179 -12.54 -16.50 -12.33
CA GLU A 179 -11.64 -15.39 -12.00
C GLU A 179 -10.21 -15.94 -11.84
N LEU A 180 -9.25 -15.31 -12.51
CA LEU A 180 -7.84 -15.64 -12.36
C LEU A 180 -7.11 -14.52 -11.61
N ASP A 181 -6.81 -14.77 -10.34
CA ASP A 181 -6.02 -13.86 -9.53
C ASP A 181 -4.55 -13.86 -9.98
N VAL A 182 -3.96 -12.67 -10.10
CA VAL A 182 -2.53 -12.48 -10.31
C VAL A 182 -1.95 -11.94 -9.00
N PRO A 183 -1.50 -12.84 -8.10
CA PRO A 183 -1.02 -12.43 -6.80
C PRO A 183 0.30 -11.65 -6.93
N TYR A 184 0.65 -10.94 -5.86
CA TYR A 184 2.01 -10.41 -5.68
C TYR A 184 3.05 -11.55 -5.75
N PHE A 185 4.33 -11.20 -5.79
CA PHE A 185 5.36 -12.22 -5.74
C PHE A 185 5.36 -12.93 -4.39
N THR A 186 5.79 -14.18 -4.40
CA THR A 186 6.25 -14.86 -3.19
C THR A 186 7.62 -14.31 -2.78
N ASP A 187 8.05 -14.62 -1.55
CA ASP A 187 9.39 -14.25 -1.08
C ASP A 187 10.46 -14.89 -2.00
N GLU A 188 10.24 -16.15 -2.39
CA GLU A 188 11.11 -16.90 -3.30
C GLU A 188 11.16 -16.26 -4.69
N GLU A 189 10.01 -15.84 -5.24
CA GLU A 189 9.92 -15.13 -6.52
C GLU A 189 10.66 -13.79 -6.46
N THR A 190 10.53 -13.02 -5.38
CA THR A 190 11.30 -11.77 -5.20
C THR A 190 12.80 -12.04 -5.18
N VAL A 191 13.24 -13.06 -4.43
CA VAL A 191 14.66 -13.47 -4.40
C VAL A 191 15.14 -13.90 -5.78
N GLU A 192 14.37 -14.74 -6.48
CA GLU A 192 14.68 -15.20 -7.84
C GLU A 192 14.87 -14.01 -8.79
N LEU A 193 13.99 -13.01 -8.73
CA LEU A 193 14.08 -11.81 -9.57
C LEU A 193 15.37 -11.03 -9.31
N LEU A 194 15.74 -10.84 -8.04
CA LEU A 194 16.98 -10.16 -7.67
C LEU A 194 18.21 -10.96 -8.11
N GLU A 195 18.18 -12.28 -7.97
CA GLU A 195 19.27 -13.17 -8.41
C GLU A 195 19.50 -13.16 -9.92
N GLN A 196 18.49 -12.84 -10.74
CA GLN A 196 18.72 -12.68 -12.19
C GLN A 196 19.75 -11.57 -12.46
N HIS A 197 19.69 -10.47 -11.71
CA HIS A 197 20.68 -9.40 -11.78
C HIS A 197 22.05 -9.86 -11.27
N GLU A 198 22.08 -10.49 -10.09
CA GLU A 198 23.33 -10.97 -9.48
C GLU A 198 24.10 -11.91 -10.40
N LYS A 199 23.40 -12.82 -11.09
CA LYS A 199 23.98 -13.76 -12.05
C LYS A 199 24.53 -13.08 -13.30
N GLU A 200 23.91 -11.99 -13.75
CA GLU A 200 24.32 -11.28 -14.97
C GLU A 200 25.43 -10.26 -14.75
N THR A 201 25.42 -9.57 -13.61
CA THR A 201 26.32 -8.43 -13.34
C THR A 201 27.43 -8.76 -12.35
N GLY A 202 27.22 -9.78 -11.51
CA GLY A 202 28.09 -10.09 -10.36
C GLY A 202 27.94 -9.12 -9.18
N GLN A 203 27.03 -8.14 -9.26
CA GLN A 203 26.67 -7.27 -8.14
C GLN A 203 25.65 -7.97 -7.26
N LEU A 204 25.98 -8.21 -5.99
CA LEU A 204 25.17 -8.96 -5.05
C LEU A 204 24.28 -8.05 -4.20
N PHE A 205 23.10 -8.53 -3.81
CA PHE A 205 22.30 -7.97 -2.73
C PHE A 205 22.56 -8.77 -1.45
N ALA A 206 22.97 -8.09 -0.39
CA ALA A 206 23.10 -8.74 0.91
C ALA A 206 21.77 -9.38 1.36
N SER A 207 21.84 -10.45 2.16
CA SER A 207 20.65 -11.24 2.53
C SER A 207 19.63 -10.45 3.36
N ASP A 208 20.08 -9.49 4.16
CA ASP A 208 19.24 -8.55 4.90
C ASP A 208 18.58 -7.52 3.97
N VAL A 209 19.25 -7.07 2.91
CA VAL A 209 18.65 -6.20 1.88
C VAL A 209 17.52 -6.91 1.14
N LYS A 210 17.71 -8.16 0.71
CA LYS A 210 16.65 -8.96 0.06
C LYS A 210 15.41 -9.06 0.96
N ARG A 211 15.63 -9.39 2.24
CA ARG A 211 14.55 -9.46 3.24
C ARG A 211 13.85 -8.12 3.46
N LYS A 212 14.60 -7.03 3.51
CA LYS A 212 14.04 -5.69 3.68
C LYS A 212 13.20 -5.26 2.48
N ILE A 213 13.60 -5.58 1.26
CA ILE A 213 12.79 -5.37 0.05
C ILE A 213 11.47 -6.15 0.13
N ILE A 214 11.54 -7.44 0.50
CA ILE A 214 10.35 -8.29 0.70
C ILE A 214 9.40 -7.64 1.72
N GLU A 215 9.92 -7.28 2.90
CA GLU A 215 9.17 -6.66 3.99
C GLU A 215 8.50 -5.34 3.55
N ILE A 216 9.27 -4.37 3.05
CA ILE A 216 8.77 -3.01 2.81
C ILE A 216 7.78 -2.93 1.65
N THR A 217 7.97 -3.79 0.64
CA THR A 217 7.14 -3.81 -0.57
C THR A 217 5.98 -4.80 -0.48
N ALA A 218 5.99 -5.69 0.53
CA ALA A 218 5.12 -6.86 0.60
C ALA A 218 5.14 -7.69 -0.71
N ASN A 219 6.29 -7.76 -1.37
CA ASN A 219 6.49 -8.39 -2.67
C ASN A 219 5.64 -7.82 -3.83
N GLN A 220 5.17 -6.58 -3.73
CA GLN A 220 4.46 -5.97 -4.84
C GLN A 220 5.41 -5.80 -6.05
N PRO A 221 5.10 -6.39 -7.23
CA PRO A 221 6.01 -6.43 -8.37
C PRO A 221 6.61 -5.08 -8.81
N GLY A 222 5.78 -4.04 -8.88
CA GLY A 222 6.24 -2.70 -9.25
C GLY A 222 7.22 -2.10 -8.24
N LEU A 223 6.93 -2.24 -6.94
CA LEU A 223 7.80 -1.72 -5.88
C LEU A 223 9.08 -2.54 -5.73
N VAL A 224 9.03 -3.86 -5.85
CA VAL A 224 10.24 -4.71 -5.84
C VAL A 224 11.20 -4.26 -6.93
N ASN A 225 10.71 -4.10 -8.17
CA ASN A 225 11.52 -3.56 -9.27
C ASN A 225 11.99 -2.12 -8.99
N GLY A 226 11.15 -1.29 -8.37
CA GLY A 226 11.49 0.08 -8.01
C GLY A 226 12.65 0.19 -7.03
N PHE A 227 12.59 -0.55 -5.93
CA PHE A 227 13.67 -0.65 -4.95
C PHE A 227 14.94 -1.24 -5.57
N ALA A 228 14.83 -2.36 -6.28
CA ALA A 228 15.97 -3.01 -6.91
C ALA A 228 16.67 -2.10 -7.93
N ARG A 229 15.89 -1.44 -8.80
CA ARG A 229 16.43 -0.47 -9.78
C ARG A 229 17.18 0.65 -9.07
N LYS A 230 16.54 1.29 -8.08
CA LYS A 230 17.12 2.45 -7.39
C LYS A 230 18.40 2.07 -6.65
N LEU A 231 18.45 0.88 -6.03
CA LEU A 231 19.63 0.38 -5.35
C LEU A 231 20.80 0.15 -6.31
N VAL A 232 20.56 -0.53 -7.43
CA VAL A 232 21.59 -0.76 -8.46
C VAL A 232 22.11 0.56 -9.03
N GLU A 233 21.23 1.54 -9.28
CA GLU A 233 21.61 2.86 -9.77
C GLU A 233 22.57 3.58 -8.80
N ILE A 234 22.23 3.65 -7.51
CA ILE A 234 23.05 4.39 -6.52
C ILE A 234 24.31 3.63 -6.09
N CYS A 235 24.37 2.32 -6.33
CA CYS A 235 25.50 1.46 -5.96
C CYS A 235 26.24 0.93 -7.19
N SER A 236 26.15 1.60 -8.33
CA SER A 236 26.71 1.12 -9.62
C SER A 236 28.21 0.77 -9.59
N ASP A 237 28.97 1.31 -8.64
CA ASP A 237 30.40 1.08 -8.42
C ASP A 237 30.71 -0.02 -7.39
N LYS A 238 29.69 -0.55 -6.71
CA LYS A 238 29.85 -1.55 -5.63
C LYS A 238 29.64 -2.97 -6.12
N LYS A 239 30.40 -3.91 -5.54
CA LYS A 239 30.16 -5.35 -5.75
C LYS A 239 29.02 -5.93 -4.91
N GLU A 240 28.71 -5.30 -3.78
CA GLU A 240 27.66 -5.75 -2.88
C GLU A 240 26.85 -4.54 -2.39
N ILE A 241 25.53 -4.65 -2.47
CA ILE A 241 24.56 -3.68 -1.96
C ILE A 241 24.27 -4.05 -0.51
N THR A 242 24.56 -3.12 0.40
CA THR A 242 24.51 -3.33 1.85
C THR A 242 23.22 -2.79 2.47
N LEU A 243 22.94 -3.15 3.72
CA LEU A 243 21.82 -2.59 4.47
C LEU A 243 21.86 -1.06 4.52
N SER A 244 23.04 -0.45 4.71
CA SER A 244 23.19 1.01 4.72
C SER A 244 22.75 1.65 3.40
N ASP A 245 22.95 0.97 2.28
CA ASP A 245 22.50 1.44 0.96
C ASP A 245 20.98 1.31 0.82
N TYR A 246 20.41 0.20 1.31
CA TYR A 246 18.96 0.03 1.42
C TYR A 246 18.30 1.16 2.23
N LEU A 247 18.88 1.53 3.38
CA LEU A 247 18.34 2.61 4.23
C LEU A 247 18.22 3.95 3.49
N LYS A 248 19.21 4.28 2.64
CA LYS A 248 19.17 5.50 1.81
C LYS A 248 18.05 5.46 0.79
N VAL A 249 17.81 4.29 0.17
CA VAL A 249 16.74 4.13 -0.82
C VAL A 249 15.37 4.14 -0.16
N GLU A 250 15.22 3.53 1.01
CA GLU A 250 13.99 3.62 1.78
C GLU A 250 13.70 5.07 2.18
N ASP A 251 14.68 5.80 2.72
CA ASP A 251 14.53 7.22 3.05
C ASP A 251 14.14 8.04 1.82
N TRP A 252 14.84 7.87 0.70
CA TRP A 252 14.50 8.49 -0.58
C TRP A 252 13.05 8.19 -1.00
N TYR A 253 12.61 6.94 -0.84
CA TYR A 253 11.23 6.55 -1.10
C TYR A 253 10.23 7.21 -0.15
N LEU A 254 10.62 7.62 1.05
CA LEU A 254 9.75 8.26 2.04
C LEU A 254 9.71 9.78 1.92
N THR A 255 10.79 10.41 1.44
CA THR A 255 10.99 11.87 1.51
C THR A 255 11.01 12.54 0.13
N GLU A 256 11.56 11.90 -0.89
CA GLU A 256 11.86 12.53 -2.19
C GLU A 256 11.11 11.90 -3.37
N ALA A 257 10.85 10.58 -3.34
CA ALA A 257 10.33 9.86 -4.49
C ALA A 257 8.92 10.32 -4.89
N ILE A 258 8.79 10.71 -6.16
CA ILE A 258 7.51 10.99 -6.83
C ILE A 258 7.04 9.72 -7.54
N ASP A 259 6.55 8.76 -6.76
CA ASP A 259 5.98 7.52 -7.29
C ASP A 259 4.48 7.68 -7.60
N LYS A 260 4.09 7.42 -8.86
CA LYS A 260 2.71 7.57 -9.32
C LYS A 260 1.72 6.68 -8.58
N ASN A 261 2.14 5.48 -8.18
CA ASN A 261 1.28 4.54 -7.47
C ASN A 261 1.10 4.97 -6.03
N VAL A 262 2.17 5.37 -5.34
CA VAL A 262 2.10 5.97 -4.01
C VAL A 262 1.22 7.22 -4.01
N ALA A 263 1.36 8.11 -5.00
CA ALA A 263 0.50 9.29 -5.12
C ALA A 263 -0.98 8.93 -5.31
N ASN A 264 -1.27 7.92 -6.13
CA ASN A 264 -2.63 7.40 -6.31
C ASN A 264 -3.21 6.81 -5.01
N ILE A 265 -2.41 6.04 -4.27
CA ILE A 265 -2.78 5.50 -2.96
C ILE A 265 -3.10 6.62 -1.97
N ILE A 266 -2.25 7.64 -1.88
CA ILE A 266 -2.48 8.80 -1.00
C ILE A 266 -3.77 9.53 -1.38
N ASN A 267 -4.02 9.75 -2.68
CA ASN A 267 -5.26 10.38 -3.15
C ASN A 267 -6.50 9.57 -2.73
N LYS A 268 -6.48 8.26 -2.96
CA LYS A 268 -7.58 7.35 -2.59
C LYS A 268 -7.80 7.31 -1.07
N ALA A 269 -6.72 7.21 -0.30
CA ALA A 269 -6.76 7.26 1.16
C ALA A 269 -7.31 8.60 1.66
N GLY A 270 -6.98 9.72 1.01
CA GLY A 270 -7.45 11.05 1.39
C GLY A 270 -8.98 11.19 1.34
N LYS A 271 -9.65 10.48 0.42
CA LYS A 271 -11.12 10.42 0.35
C LYS A 271 -11.75 9.74 1.57
N HIS A 272 -10.98 8.90 2.25
CA HIS A 272 -11.36 8.17 3.46
C HIS A 272 -10.46 8.55 4.65
N ARG A 273 -9.96 9.79 4.70
CA ARG A 273 -8.90 10.22 5.65
C ARG A 273 -9.19 9.82 7.10
N LYS A 274 -10.39 10.13 7.63
CA LYS A 274 -10.76 9.78 9.01
C LYS A 274 -10.66 8.28 9.29
N PHE A 275 -11.12 7.45 8.36
CA PHE A 275 -11.03 5.99 8.49
C PHE A 275 -9.59 5.49 8.46
N ILE A 276 -8.74 6.07 7.60
CA ILE A 276 -7.32 5.73 7.54
C ILE A 276 -6.58 6.20 8.79
N GLU A 277 -6.90 7.39 9.31
CA GLU A 277 -6.36 7.88 10.58
C GLU A 277 -6.79 6.99 11.75
N GLU A 278 -7.99 6.43 11.75
CA GLU A 278 -8.39 5.41 12.73
C GLU A 278 -7.51 4.15 12.63
N LEU A 279 -7.22 3.68 11.41
CA LEU A 279 -6.35 2.53 11.18
C LEU A 279 -4.89 2.81 11.56
N LEU A 280 -4.41 4.03 11.33
CA LEU A 280 -3.06 4.46 11.70
C LEU A 280 -2.96 4.72 13.20
N PHE A 281 -3.71 5.67 13.75
CA PHE A 281 -3.41 6.21 15.08
C PHE A 281 -4.19 5.56 16.23
N VAL A 282 -5.27 4.83 15.94
CA VAL A 282 -6.14 4.24 16.98
C VAL A 282 -5.84 2.76 17.20
N GLU A 283 -5.06 2.12 16.32
CA GLU A 283 -4.76 0.67 16.34
C GLU A 283 -6.00 -0.20 16.56
N LYS A 284 -7.14 0.28 16.04
CA LYS A 284 -8.39 -0.41 16.21
C LYS A 284 -8.39 -1.64 15.33
N SER A 285 -8.60 -2.81 15.94
CA SER A 285 -8.91 -4.02 15.18
C SER A 285 -10.31 -3.86 14.58
N ILE A 286 -10.35 -3.54 13.28
CA ILE A 286 -11.59 -3.36 12.53
C ILE A 286 -11.82 -4.64 11.71
N PRO A 287 -12.95 -5.35 11.88
CA PRO A 287 -13.28 -6.49 11.04
C PRO A 287 -13.32 -6.12 9.56
N PHE A 288 -12.72 -6.95 8.71
CA PHE A 288 -12.74 -6.74 7.27
C PHE A 288 -14.11 -7.12 6.71
N SER A 289 -14.78 -6.18 6.05
CA SER A 289 -16.05 -6.39 5.36
C SER A 289 -16.04 -5.68 4.01
N ILE A 290 -16.01 -6.46 2.93
CA ILE A 290 -15.95 -5.95 1.55
C ILE A 290 -17.22 -5.18 1.14
N ASP A 291 -18.31 -5.31 1.91
CA ASP A 291 -19.56 -4.58 1.68
C ASP A 291 -19.52 -3.14 2.18
N ARG A 292 -18.54 -2.78 3.03
CA ARG A 292 -18.34 -1.40 3.44
C ARG A 292 -17.68 -0.61 2.31
N PRO A 293 -18.26 0.51 1.84
CA PRO A 293 -17.75 1.25 0.69
C PRO A 293 -16.27 1.67 0.82
N ALA A 294 -15.86 2.18 1.99
CA ALA A 294 -14.48 2.57 2.23
C ALA A 294 -13.53 1.37 2.18
N ILE A 295 -13.89 0.24 2.80
CA ILE A 295 -13.07 -0.97 2.77
C ILE A 295 -12.92 -1.49 1.34
N ARG A 296 -14.02 -1.52 0.58
CA ARG A 296 -14.04 -1.96 -0.82
C ARG A 296 -13.11 -1.12 -1.70
N ASP A 297 -13.25 0.20 -1.67
CA ASP A 297 -12.43 1.11 -2.48
C ASP A 297 -10.94 0.98 -2.12
N LEU A 298 -10.61 0.98 -0.82
CA LEU A 298 -9.22 0.87 -0.37
C LEU A 298 -8.60 -0.50 -0.68
N HIS A 299 -9.38 -1.59 -0.56
CA HIS A 299 -8.92 -2.94 -0.88
C HIS A 299 -8.65 -3.13 -2.37
N ILE A 300 -9.56 -2.67 -3.24
CA ILE A 300 -9.41 -2.74 -4.69
C ILE A 300 -8.16 -1.98 -5.16
N ASN A 301 -7.85 -0.84 -4.52
CA ASN A 301 -6.64 -0.09 -4.83
C ASN A 301 -5.37 -0.71 -4.22
N GLY A 302 -5.45 -1.83 -3.50
CA GLY A 302 -4.30 -2.52 -2.93
C GLY A 302 -3.73 -1.89 -1.66
N LEU A 303 -4.48 -1.02 -0.99
CA LEU A 303 -4.01 -0.38 0.25
C LEU A 303 -4.19 -1.30 1.47
N ILE A 304 -5.34 -1.94 1.58
CA ILE A 304 -5.69 -2.79 2.72
C ILE A 304 -6.07 -4.20 2.28
N LYS A 305 -5.90 -5.17 3.17
CA LYS A 305 -6.35 -6.55 2.98
C LYS A 305 -6.92 -7.13 4.28
N LYS A 306 -7.46 -8.34 4.18
CA LYS A 306 -7.93 -9.13 5.32
C LYS A 306 -6.75 -9.91 5.90
N ASP A 307 -6.48 -9.74 7.19
CA ASP A 307 -5.48 -10.50 7.92
C ASP A 307 -5.97 -11.93 8.26
N SER A 308 -5.11 -12.74 8.87
CA SER A 308 -5.43 -14.12 9.28
C SER A 308 -6.51 -14.21 10.37
N LYS A 309 -6.77 -13.12 11.11
CA LYS A 309 -7.80 -13.02 12.15
C LYS A 309 -9.11 -12.45 11.61
N GLY A 310 -9.16 -12.10 10.32
CA GLY A 310 -10.31 -11.53 9.66
C GLY A 310 -10.50 -10.03 9.83
N ASN A 311 -9.47 -9.31 10.29
CA ASN A 311 -9.46 -7.86 10.45
C ASN A 311 -8.72 -7.17 9.30
N ILE A 312 -8.80 -5.85 9.28
CA ILE A 312 -8.12 -5.00 8.31
C ILE A 312 -6.64 -4.88 8.68
N GLU A 313 -5.77 -5.06 7.70
CA GLU A 313 -4.37 -4.67 7.78
C GLU A 313 -3.94 -3.89 6.52
N PHE A 314 -2.91 -3.05 6.66
CA PHE A 314 -2.26 -2.43 5.50
C PHE A 314 -1.53 -3.50 4.71
N TRP A 315 -1.78 -3.59 3.40
CA TRP A 315 -1.19 -4.63 2.57
C TRP A 315 0.31 -4.39 2.36
N VAL A 316 0.68 -3.15 2.00
CA VAL A 316 2.07 -2.78 1.68
C VAL A 316 2.61 -1.83 2.76
N PRO A 317 3.65 -2.22 3.52
CA PRO A 317 4.22 -1.38 4.58
C PRO A 317 4.73 -0.01 4.12
N LEU A 318 5.29 0.09 2.90
CA LEU A 318 5.68 1.38 2.32
C LEU A 318 4.50 2.37 2.26
N TYR A 319 3.31 1.90 1.85
CA TYR A 319 2.14 2.77 1.76
C TYR A 319 1.69 3.25 3.14
N LYS A 320 1.72 2.38 4.14
CA LYS A 320 1.45 2.76 5.53
C LYS A 320 2.39 3.89 5.98
N LYS A 321 3.71 3.74 5.76
CA LYS A 321 4.71 4.77 6.10
C LYS A 321 4.47 6.08 5.34
N ARG A 322 4.18 6.01 4.03
CA ARG A 322 3.88 7.19 3.20
C ARG A 322 2.59 7.90 3.62
N LEU A 323 1.55 7.15 3.99
CA LEU A 323 0.29 7.72 4.49
C LEU A 323 0.46 8.40 5.84
N TYR A 324 1.24 7.79 6.73
CA TYR A 324 1.60 8.41 8.00
C TYR A 324 2.21 9.79 7.78
N ASN A 325 3.24 9.88 6.92
CA ASN A 325 3.88 11.16 6.59
C ASN A 325 2.93 12.13 5.86
N ALA A 326 2.08 11.63 4.96
CA ALA A 326 1.17 12.47 4.19
C ALA A 326 0.02 13.06 5.01
N PHE A 327 -0.43 12.37 6.06
CA PHE A 327 -1.53 12.83 6.92
C PHE A 327 -1.03 13.55 8.18
N PHE A 328 0.27 13.46 8.45
CA PHE A 328 0.95 14.29 9.42
C PHE A 328 0.87 15.77 8.99
N PRO A 329 0.41 16.69 9.86
CA PRO A 329 0.33 18.11 9.52
C PRO A 329 1.71 18.69 9.17
N TYR A 330 1.83 19.39 8.04
CA TYR A 330 3.10 19.94 7.54
C TYR A 330 3.79 20.89 8.54
N SER A 331 3.02 21.78 9.15
CA SER A 331 3.43 22.60 10.29
C SER A 331 2.18 23.27 10.84
N ASN A 332 2.10 23.42 12.15
CA ASN A 332 1.11 24.26 12.81
C ASN A 332 1.69 25.59 13.32
N GLY A 333 2.95 25.89 12.98
CA GLY A 333 3.65 27.07 13.49
C GLY A 333 3.96 27.04 14.99
N GLU A 334 3.79 25.90 15.67
CA GLU A 334 4.10 25.80 17.11
C GLU A 334 5.58 25.52 17.40
N GLY A 335 6.41 25.22 16.39
CA GLY A 335 7.82 24.87 16.57
C GLY A 335 8.62 25.88 17.40
N ASP A 336 8.62 27.16 17.00
CA ASP A 336 9.32 28.23 17.73
C ASP A 336 8.79 28.39 19.16
N ARG A 337 7.48 28.22 19.34
CA ARG A 337 6.82 28.35 20.64
C ARG A 337 7.18 27.20 21.56
N ILE A 338 7.17 25.97 21.03
CA ILE A 338 7.61 24.78 21.74
C ILE A 338 9.07 24.95 22.14
N ALA A 339 9.93 25.29 21.19
CA ALA A 339 11.35 25.48 21.43
C ALA A 339 11.63 26.53 22.52
N GLY A 340 10.90 27.66 22.49
CA GLY A 340 11.00 28.69 23.52
C GLY A 340 10.47 28.31 24.91
N ASN A 341 9.76 27.19 25.05
CA ASN A 341 9.21 26.71 26.33
C ASN A 341 9.89 25.44 26.85
N ILE A 342 10.82 24.85 26.09
CA ILE A 342 11.59 23.68 26.51
C ILE A 342 12.75 24.15 27.40
N PRO A 343 12.79 23.78 28.70
CA PRO A 343 13.91 24.09 29.59
C PRO A 343 15.08 23.15 29.25
N LEU A 344 15.81 23.47 28.18
CA LEU A 344 16.81 22.58 27.60
C LEU A 344 17.89 22.16 28.61
N TYR A 345 18.29 23.09 29.49
CA TYR A 345 19.27 22.83 30.54
C TYR A 345 18.78 21.73 31.50
N ASP A 346 17.54 21.80 31.96
CA ASP A 346 16.99 20.82 32.89
C ASP A 346 16.82 19.43 32.28
N ILE A 347 16.63 19.37 30.95
CA ILE A 347 16.34 18.14 30.19
C ILE A 347 17.61 17.44 29.69
N VAL A 348 18.65 18.21 29.30
CA VAL A 348 19.83 17.69 28.58
C VAL A 348 21.15 17.97 29.32
N LEU A 349 21.15 18.79 30.38
CA LEU A 349 22.36 19.24 31.05
C LEU A 349 22.27 19.12 32.58
N ASP A 350 22.65 17.96 33.10
CA ASP A 350 23.55 17.95 34.25
C ASP A 350 25.02 17.99 33.76
N GLU A 351 25.99 18.24 34.63
CA GLU A 351 27.42 18.29 34.28
C GLU A 351 27.97 17.00 33.62
N LYS A 352 27.16 15.93 33.57
CA LYS A 352 27.49 14.61 33.01
C LYS A 352 26.87 14.35 31.63
N ARG A 353 26.14 15.30 31.04
CA ARG A 353 25.40 15.16 29.76
C ARG A 353 24.33 14.06 29.80
N GLU A 354 23.66 13.87 30.93
CA GLU A 354 22.59 12.88 31.05
C GLU A 354 21.26 13.43 30.52
N PHE A 355 20.62 12.69 29.59
CA PHE A 355 19.29 13.04 29.09
C PHE A 355 18.19 12.53 30.03
N HIS A 356 17.33 13.44 30.48
CA HIS A 356 16.21 13.17 31.37
C HIS A 356 14.88 13.11 30.61
N LEU A 357 14.55 11.94 30.07
CA LEU A 357 13.31 11.70 29.33
C LEU A 357 12.05 12.05 30.15
N ASP A 358 12.05 11.74 31.45
CA ASP A 358 10.93 11.99 32.34
C ASP A 358 10.61 13.50 32.42
N LYS A 359 11.64 14.35 32.49
CA LYS A 359 11.47 15.82 32.50
C LYS A 359 10.96 16.34 31.15
N LEU A 360 11.40 15.76 30.03
CA LEU A 360 10.91 16.13 28.71
C LEU A 360 9.40 15.86 28.59
N ILE A 361 8.94 14.71 29.08
CA ILE A 361 7.53 14.31 29.05
C ILE A 361 6.70 15.16 30.03
N GLU A 362 7.20 15.46 31.23
CA GLU A 362 6.50 16.37 32.15
C GLU A 362 6.38 17.79 31.55
N ASN A 363 7.41 18.30 30.89
CA ASN A 363 7.31 19.59 30.22
C ASN A 363 6.32 19.56 29.03
N TYR A 364 6.22 18.43 28.33
CA TYR A 364 5.17 18.23 27.32
C TYR A 364 3.77 18.27 27.95
N LYS A 365 3.54 17.60 29.08
CA LYS A 365 2.26 17.62 29.81
C LYS A 365 1.88 19.06 30.21
N GLU A 366 2.82 19.83 30.74
CA GLU A 366 2.62 21.24 31.09
C GLU A 366 2.34 22.13 29.87
N TYR A 367 3.03 21.87 28.76
CA TYR A 367 2.82 22.58 27.52
C TYR A 367 1.40 22.34 26.99
N ILE A 368 0.94 21.08 26.93
CA ILE A 368 -0.43 20.73 26.51
C ILE A 368 -1.48 21.30 27.46
N ALA A 369 -1.28 21.22 28.78
CA ALA A 369 -2.21 21.79 29.75
C ALA A 369 -2.43 23.30 29.55
N ARG A 370 -1.39 24.03 29.15
CA ARG A 370 -1.46 25.46 28.83
C ARG A 370 -2.02 25.73 27.43
N ARG A 371 -1.60 24.96 26.44
CA ARG A 371 -1.82 25.26 25.02
C ARG A 371 -3.08 24.62 24.42
N SER A 372 -3.53 23.49 24.97
CA SER A 372 -4.50 22.53 24.41
C SER A 372 -4.06 21.88 23.10
N PHE A 373 -4.81 20.86 22.65
CA PHE A 373 -4.60 20.23 21.34
C PHE A 373 -5.11 21.06 20.14
N ARG A 374 -5.87 22.14 20.38
CA ARG A 374 -6.49 22.93 19.31
C ARG A 374 -5.53 23.40 18.20
N PRO A 375 -4.30 23.86 18.49
CA PRO A 375 -3.36 24.31 17.46
C PRO A 375 -2.85 23.18 16.56
N PHE A 376 -2.93 21.93 17.01
CA PHE A 376 -2.51 20.74 16.26
C PHE A 376 -3.61 20.22 15.33
N ARG A 377 -4.80 20.85 15.35
CA ARG A 377 -5.93 20.45 14.50
C ARG A 377 -5.84 21.13 13.14
N GLU A 378 -5.69 20.32 12.09
CA GLU A 378 -5.72 20.80 10.70
C GLU A 378 -7.16 21.04 10.25
N LYS A 379 -7.40 22.19 9.61
CA LYS A 379 -8.67 22.50 8.93
C LYS A 379 -8.53 22.28 7.43
N ASP A 380 -9.62 21.84 6.82
CA ASP A 380 -9.75 21.82 5.38
C ASP A 380 -9.82 23.24 4.82
N GLU A 381 -9.08 23.50 3.74
CA GLU A 381 -8.95 24.85 3.19
C GLU A 381 -10.28 25.35 2.61
N ILE A 382 -11.11 24.44 2.10
CA ILE A 382 -12.37 24.75 1.42
C ILE A 382 -13.51 24.76 2.44
N THR A 383 -13.73 23.64 3.13
CA THR A 383 -14.87 23.45 4.04
C THR A 383 -14.67 24.12 5.40
N LYS A 384 -13.42 24.45 5.77
CA LYS A 384 -13.02 24.94 7.10
C LYS A 384 -13.32 23.98 8.27
N GLU A 385 -13.74 22.77 7.97
CA GLU A 385 -13.94 21.69 8.95
C GLU A 385 -12.61 21.08 9.36
N TYR A 386 -12.56 20.46 10.55
CA TYR A 386 -11.38 19.73 10.97
C TYR A 386 -11.25 18.42 10.18
N LYS A 387 -10.09 18.24 9.56
CA LYS A 387 -9.76 17.05 8.75
C LYS A 387 -9.51 15.83 9.63
N SER A 388 -8.71 16.02 10.68
CA SER A 388 -8.17 14.93 11.49
C SER A 388 -9.08 14.51 12.63
N ILE A 389 -9.04 13.22 12.98
CA ILE A 389 -9.67 12.71 14.20
C ILE A 389 -8.91 13.20 15.46
N PRO A 390 -9.58 13.34 16.61
CA PRO A 390 -8.95 13.77 17.86
C PRO A 390 -7.69 12.99 18.24
N GLU A 391 -7.72 11.68 18.04
CA GLU A 391 -6.65 10.76 18.41
C GLU A 391 -5.39 11.00 17.61
N ALA A 392 -5.54 11.25 16.30
CA ALA A 392 -4.43 11.61 15.44
C ALA A 392 -3.81 12.95 15.89
N VAL A 393 -4.64 13.93 16.26
CA VAL A 393 -4.17 15.24 16.75
C VAL A 393 -3.34 15.10 18.03
N MET A 394 -3.74 14.22 18.95
CA MET A 394 -2.99 13.98 20.18
C MET A 394 -1.62 13.38 19.87
N VAL A 395 -1.54 12.36 19.01
CA VAL A 395 -0.27 11.79 18.55
C VAL A 395 0.59 12.84 17.85
N TYR A 396 0.01 13.61 16.92
CA TYR A 396 0.70 14.67 16.21
C TYR A 396 1.31 15.70 17.15
N SER A 397 0.59 16.09 18.21
CA SER A 397 1.09 17.08 19.16
C SER A 397 2.34 16.62 19.90
N PHE A 398 2.41 15.35 20.29
CA PHE A 398 3.59 14.80 20.94
C PHE A 398 4.75 14.69 19.95
N GLU A 399 4.49 14.21 18.73
CA GLU A 399 5.51 14.11 17.70
C GLU A 399 6.09 15.47 17.30
N THR A 400 5.26 16.49 17.11
CA THR A 400 5.73 17.86 16.84
C THR A 400 6.59 18.38 17.98
N TYR A 401 6.22 18.09 19.22
CA TYR A 401 6.98 18.47 20.40
C TYR A 401 8.36 17.81 20.46
N ILE A 402 8.41 16.48 20.25
CA ILE A 402 9.67 15.73 20.18
C ILE A 402 10.54 16.24 19.01
N GLN A 403 9.97 16.47 17.83
CA GLN A 403 10.71 16.99 16.68
C GLN A 403 11.34 18.35 16.98
N SER A 404 10.58 19.26 17.63
CA SER A 404 11.09 20.57 18.03
C SER A 404 12.24 20.44 19.04
N PHE A 405 12.11 19.56 20.03
CA PHE A 405 13.18 19.26 20.98
C PHE A 405 14.46 18.76 20.28
N LEU A 406 14.32 17.81 19.36
CA LEU A 406 15.46 17.21 18.66
C LEU A 406 16.18 18.21 17.77
N GLN A 407 15.42 19.08 17.09
CA GLN A 407 15.97 20.17 16.31
C GLN A 407 16.82 21.12 17.16
N MET A 408 16.40 21.43 18.40
CA MET A 408 17.15 22.31 19.31
C MET A 408 18.52 21.77 19.70
N ILE A 409 18.65 20.45 19.86
CA ILE A 409 19.90 19.82 20.27
C ILE A 409 20.74 19.31 19.10
N HIS A 410 20.33 19.63 17.86
CA HIS A 410 20.94 19.10 16.64
C HIS A 410 21.05 17.56 16.63
N ALA A 411 20.17 16.88 17.37
CA ALA A 411 20.08 15.43 17.35
C ALA A 411 19.16 15.00 16.22
N LYS A 412 19.46 13.86 15.62
CA LYS A 412 18.56 13.23 14.65
C LYS A 412 17.64 12.30 15.41
N SER A 413 16.32 12.45 15.26
CA SER A 413 15.45 11.28 15.42
C SER A 413 15.65 10.44 14.19
N TYR A 414 15.91 9.18 14.42
CA TYR A 414 15.72 8.19 13.40
C TYR A 414 14.35 7.56 13.64
N ARG A 415 13.43 7.75 12.71
CA ARG A 415 12.42 6.70 12.46
C ARG A 415 13.10 5.57 11.67
N GLU A 416 14.24 5.04 12.15
CA GLU A 416 14.99 4.05 11.38
C GLU A 416 14.35 2.67 11.52
N ALA A 417 13.81 2.21 10.40
CA ALA A 417 14.35 1.11 9.61
C ALA A 417 14.63 -0.28 10.23
N GLN A 418 14.36 -0.50 11.51
CA GLN A 418 14.26 -1.83 12.09
C GLN A 418 12.91 -2.00 12.77
N ALA A 419 12.21 -3.06 12.35
CA ALA A 419 10.87 -3.49 12.74
C ALA A 419 9.74 -2.55 12.25
N SER A 420 8.65 -3.04 11.65
CA SER A 420 7.71 -4.03 12.19
C SER A 420 7.14 -3.64 13.57
N LEU A 421 7.50 -2.47 14.08
CA LEU A 421 6.99 -1.87 15.31
C LEU A 421 5.67 -1.15 15.02
N GLY A 422 4.85 -0.97 16.05
CA GLY A 422 3.45 -0.54 15.97
C GLY A 422 3.24 0.82 15.32
N ASN A 423 1.99 1.28 15.32
CA ASN A 423 1.64 2.48 14.56
C ASN A 423 2.11 3.78 15.22
N THR A 424 2.60 3.75 16.47
CA THR A 424 2.82 4.93 17.32
C THR A 424 4.12 4.90 18.13
N ASP A 425 5.01 3.96 17.82
CA ASP A 425 6.27 3.72 18.54
C ASP A 425 7.32 4.73 18.02
N ILE A 426 7.82 5.59 18.91
CA ILE A 426 8.84 6.60 18.62
C ILE A 426 10.18 6.13 19.20
N LEU A 427 11.13 5.85 18.32
CA LEU A 427 12.53 5.61 18.70
C LEU A 427 13.32 6.91 18.58
N ILE A 428 13.99 7.31 19.65
CA ILE A 428 14.85 8.51 19.68
C ILE A 428 16.28 8.07 19.98
N ASN A 429 17.23 8.48 19.15
CA ASN A 429 18.66 8.31 19.41
C ASN A 429 19.26 9.63 19.87
N LEU A 430 19.77 9.67 21.09
CA LEU A 430 20.44 10.83 21.68
C LEU A 430 21.83 10.43 22.12
N TYR A 431 22.85 11.01 21.49
CA TYR A 431 24.26 10.77 21.82
C TYR A 431 24.64 9.27 21.83
N GLY A 432 24.03 8.45 20.94
CA GLY A 432 24.29 7.02 20.85
C GLY A 432 23.47 6.15 21.82
N LYS A 433 22.58 6.75 22.61
CA LYS A 433 21.62 6.04 23.47
C LYS A 433 20.22 6.11 22.89
N GLU A 434 19.57 4.97 22.81
CA GLU A 434 18.22 4.82 22.25
C GLU A 434 17.15 4.84 23.34
N TYR A 435 16.00 5.44 23.01
CA TYR A 435 14.83 5.55 23.86
C TYR A 435 13.59 5.17 23.07
N LEU A 436 12.82 4.19 23.55
CA LEU A 436 11.57 3.77 22.94
C LEU A 436 10.38 4.37 23.70
N ILE A 437 9.54 5.11 22.97
CA ILE A 437 8.32 5.73 23.49
C ILE A 437 7.11 5.20 22.74
N GLU A 438 6.25 4.50 23.44
CA GLU A 438 4.98 4.01 22.95
C GLU A 438 3.88 5.03 23.26
N VAL A 439 3.22 5.56 22.23
CA VAL A 439 2.15 6.54 22.39
C VAL A 439 0.79 5.88 22.18
N LYS A 440 -0.15 6.03 23.13
CA LYS A 440 -1.52 5.50 23.01
C LYS A 440 -2.58 6.50 23.41
N VAL A 441 -3.81 6.29 22.93
CA VAL A 441 -5.01 6.93 23.49
C VAL A 441 -5.77 5.88 24.29
N TYR A 442 -6.08 6.17 25.55
CA TYR A 442 -6.83 5.29 26.42
C TYR A 442 -8.26 5.14 25.93
N ARG A 443 -8.72 3.89 25.79
CA ARG A 443 -10.11 3.55 25.44
C ARG A 443 -10.79 2.76 26.53
N TYR A 444 -10.14 1.69 26.93
CA TYR A 444 -10.61 0.79 27.95
C TYR A 444 -9.41 0.09 28.54
N ASP A 445 -9.57 -0.37 29.76
CA ASP A 445 -8.46 -0.83 30.55
C ASP A 445 -7.73 -2.05 29.96
N LYS A 446 -8.45 -2.99 29.31
CA LYS A 446 -7.79 -4.11 28.64
C LYS A 446 -6.80 -3.65 27.56
N GLN A 447 -7.16 -2.67 26.73
CA GLN A 447 -6.24 -2.10 25.73
C GLN A 447 -5.04 -1.44 26.39
N PHE A 448 -5.25 -0.70 27.49
CA PHE A 448 -4.15 -0.10 28.24
C PHE A 448 -3.16 -1.17 28.75
N GLN A 449 -3.66 -2.26 29.34
CA GLN A 449 -2.81 -3.34 29.86
C GLN A 449 -2.13 -4.15 28.75
N ASP A 450 -2.84 -4.42 27.65
CA ASP A 450 -2.30 -5.18 26.52
C ASP A 450 -1.15 -4.40 25.85
N GLY A 451 -1.30 -3.09 25.62
CA GLY A 451 -0.23 -2.24 25.09
C GLY A 451 0.99 -2.17 26.03
N LYS A 452 0.75 -2.01 27.34
CA LYS A 452 1.83 -2.01 28.34
C LYS A 452 2.61 -3.34 28.38
N LYS A 453 1.93 -4.48 28.19
CA LYS A 453 2.56 -5.81 28.15
C LYS A 453 3.30 -6.10 26.84
N GLN A 454 2.97 -5.41 25.75
CA GLN A 454 3.64 -5.56 24.47
C GLN A 454 5.00 -4.85 24.44
N LEU A 455 5.11 -3.69 25.11
CA LEU A 455 6.29 -2.84 25.08
C LEU A 455 7.63 -3.52 25.51
N PRO A 456 7.67 -4.41 26.53
CA PRO A 456 8.88 -5.14 26.89
C PRO A 456 9.46 -5.99 25.76
N TYR A 457 8.62 -6.58 24.92
CA TYR A 457 9.07 -7.39 23.78
C TYR A 457 9.86 -6.55 22.79
N TYR A 458 9.36 -5.34 22.50
CA TYR A 458 10.02 -4.39 21.62
C TYR A 458 11.31 -3.85 22.20
N CYS A 459 11.31 -3.46 23.48
CA CYS A 459 12.53 -3.02 24.17
C CYS A 459 13.64 -4.07 24.07
N LYS A 460 13.32 -5.35 24.36
CA LYS A 460 14.29 -6.45 24.26
C LYS A 460 14.81 -6.66 22.85
N SER A 461 13.95 -6.55 21.83
CA SER A 461 14.38 -6.69 20.43
C SER A 461 15.38 -5.62 20.00
N LEU A 462 15.35 -4.45 20.65
CA LEU A 462 16.25 -3.33 20.46
C LEU A 462 17.41 -3.29 21.48
N GLY A 463 17.50 -4.29 22.39
CA GLY A 463 18.50 -4.31 23.45
C GLY A 463 18.31 -3.25 24.55
N LEU A 464 17.10 -2.69 24.68
CA LEU A 464 16.74 -1.67 25.66
C LEU A 464 16.25 -2.29 26.97
N SER A 465 16.71 -1.75 28.09
CA SER A 465 16.26 -2.12 29.44
C SER A 465 15.08 -1.28 29.96
N GLU A 466 14.70 -0.23 29.23
CA GLU A 466 13.65 0.72 29.60
C GLU A 466 12.80 1.09 28.38
N GLY A 467 11.50 1.27 28.60
CA GLY A 467 10.56 1.81 27.62
C GLY A 467 9.56 2.77 28.28
N VAL A 468 9.08 3.74 27.51
CA VAL A 468 8.08 4.71 27.96
C VAL A 468 6.73 4.38 27.37
N TYR A 469 5.69 4.39 28.20
CA TYR A 469 4.30 4.23 27.80
C TYR A 469 3.54 5.53 28.08
N LEU A 470 3.41 6.37 27.06
CA LEU A 470 2.72 7.66 27.12
C LEU A 470 1.27 7.49 26.65
N VAL A 471 0.31 7.75 27.53
CA VAL A 471 -1.10 7.49 27.24
C VAL A 471 -1.93 8.75 27.43
N PHE A 472 -2.64 9.16 26.37
CA PHE A 472 -3.65 10.22 26.43
C PHE A 472 -4.92 9.71 27.10
N VAL A 473 -5.39 10.39 28.13
CA VAL A 473 -6.52 9.96 28.97
C VAL A 473 -7.56 11.10 29.13
N PRO A 474 -8.86 10.88 28.84
CA PRO A 474 -9.86 11.94 28.98
C PRO A 474 -10.21 12.26 30.46
N ASN A 475 -10.53 13.52 30.77
CA ASN A 475 -10.79 13.95 32.15
C ASN A 475 -12.10 13.44 32.76
N ASN A 476 -13.05 13.04 31.93
CA ASN A 476 -14.43 12.76 32.28
C ASN A 476 -14.73 11.27 32.56
N ILE A 477 -13.73 10.40 32.62
CA ILE A 477 -13.93 8.95 32.89
C ILE A 477 -13.18 8.49 34.14
N LEU A 478 -13.74 7.46 34.79
CA LEU A 478 -13.10 6.77 35.91
C LEU A 478 -12.10 5.73 35.40
N TYR A 479 -10.91 5.75 35.98
CA TYR A 479 -9.83 4.81 35.66
C TYR A 479 -9.69 3.75 36.75
N PRO A 480 -9.41 2.50 36.40
CA PRO A 480 -9.02 1.51 37.41
C PRO A 480 -7.65 1.87 37.98
N GLU A 481 -7.36 1.44 39.22
CA GLU A 481 -6.09 1.76 39.92
C GLU A 481 -4.82 1.36 39.14
N ARG A 482 -4.94 0.39 38.24
CA ARG A 482 -3.86 -0.10 37.38
C ARG A 482 -3.55 0.80 36.18
N ALA A 483 -4.37 1.81 35.91
CA ALA A 483 -4.14 2.84 34.89
C ALA A 483 -3.68 4.14 35.57
N LYS A 484 -2.46 4.10 36.11
CA LYS A 484 -1.81 5.22 36.82
C LYS A 484 -0.38 5.43 36.34
N GLU A 485 0.15 6.63 36.54
CA GLU A 485 1.56 6.92 36.31
C GLU A 485 2.46 6.15 37.28
N GLY A 486 3.67 5.83 36.85
CA GLY A 486 4.65 5.13 37.66
C GLY A 486 5.59 4.26 36.84
N VAL A 487 6.46 3.53 37.53
CA VAL A 487 7.40 2.60 36.91
C VAL A 487 7.02 1.18 37.31
N GLU A 488 6.89 0.30 36.33
CA GLU A 488 6.62 -1.12 36.54
C GLU A 488 7.66 -1.95 35.79
N THR A 489 8.23 -2.96 36.43
CA THR A 489 9.14 -3.88 35.74
C THR A 489 8.33 -5.05 35.18
N ILE A 490 8.32 -5.18 33.86
CA ILE A 490 7.61 -6.26 33.15
C ILE A 490 8.63 -7.01 32.30
N ASP A 491 8.72 -8.32 32.52
CA ASP A 491 9.69 -9.21 31.89
C ASP A 491 11.15 -8.73 31.95
N GLY A 492 11.54 -8.01 33.00
CA GLY A 492 12.90 -7.48 33.19
C GLY A 492 13.17 -6.16 32.48
N VAL A 493 12.16 -5.52 31.88
CA VAL A 493 12.23 -4.18 31.29
C VAL A 493 11.48 -3.21 32.20
N ALA A 494 12.09 -2.05 32.50
CA ALA A 494 11.42 -0.97 33.22
C ALA A 494 10.48 -0.21 32.29
N ILE A 495 9.18 -0.25 32.56
CA ILE A 495 8.15 0.46 31.80
C ILE A 495 7.69 1.68 32.60
N LYS A 496 7.99 2.87 32.08
CA LYS A 496 7.58 4.14 32.68
C LYS A 496 6.29 4.64 32.06
N VAL A 497 5.24 4.74 32.86
CA VAL A 497 3.89 5.14 32.41
C VAL A 497 3.67 6.62 32.69
N PHE A 498 3.29 7.36 31.65
CA PHE A 498 2.90 8.77 31.73
C PHE A 498 1.48 8.95 31.21
N LEU A 499 0.67 9.77 31.88
CA LEU A 499 -0.71 10.03 31.50
C LEU A 499 -0.88 11.50 31.09
N VAL A 500 -1.28 11.72 29.84
CA VAL A 500 -1.52 13.07 29.30
C VAL A 500 -3.03 13.31 29.29
N ARG A 501 -3.48 14.17 30.20
CA ARG A 501 -4.90 14.45 30.40
C ARG A 501 -5.45 15.41 29.35
N TYR A 502 -6.66 15.15 28.87
CA TYR A 502 -7.33 15.96 27.84
C TYR A 502 -8.83 16.10 28.12
N ASP A 503 -9.46 17.13 27.53
CA ASP A 503 -10.89 17.44 27.70
C ASP A 503 -11.59 17.39 26.35
N GLU A 504 -12.43 16.36 26.15
CA GLU A 504 -13.09 16.07 24.87
C GLU A 504 -13.97 17.21 24.37
N GLU A 505 -14.75 17.81 25.27
CA GLU A 505 -15.68 18.88 24.90
C GLU A 505 -14.90 20.17 24.65
N LYS A 506 -13.99 20.55 25.55
CA LYS A 506 -13.22 21.79 25.45
C LYS A 506 -12.27 21.76 24.25
N GLU A 507 -11.62 20.64 23.97
CA GLU A 507 -10.53 20.60 22.99
C GLU A 507 -11.00 20.14 21.61
N PHE A 508 -11.97 19.21 21.58
CA PHE A 508 -12.45 18.62 20.34
C PHE A 508 -13.87 19.01 19.96
N GLY A 509 -14.67 19.50 20.91
CA GLY A 509 -16.09 19.84 20.69
C GLY A 509 -16.98 18.59 20.60
N ILE A 510 -16.51 17.48 21.18
CA ILE A 510 -17.23 16.21 21.22
C ILE A 510 -18.03 16.18 22.51
N ARG A 511 -19.34 15.99 22.38
CA ARG A 511 -20.29 15.89 23.51
C ARG A 511 -20.56 14.46 23.89
#